data_AF-A0AAD7R2D9-F1
#
_entry.id   AF-A0AAD7R2D9-F1
#
_cell.length_a   1.000
_cell.length_b   1.000
_cell.length_c   1.000
_cell.angle_alpha   90.00
_cell.angle_beta   90.00
_cell.angle_gamma   90.00
#
_symmetry.space_group_name_H-M   'P 1'
#
loop_
_entity.id
_entity.type
_entity.pdbx_description
1 polymer ?
#
loop_
_entity_poly.entity_id
_entity_poly.type
_entity_poly.pdbx_seq_one_letter_code
_entity_poly.pdbx_strand_id
1 'polypeptide(L)'
;MAPSMILMSTEHADQVLQGSSAKPVIWLQVCVLIQNCVDNVTVDKQIRVYPNQKPWMSKEVRTLLKDRNTAFRSGDRALYSAARANLKRGIRDAKAAYKRKTEDHFTNNDPRRV
;
A
#
# COMPACT_ATOMS: atom_id res chain seq x y z
N MET A 1 -11.06 39.57 8.13
CA MET A 1 -9.78 38.98 8.61
C MET A 1 -9.60 37.64 7.90
N ALA A 2 -8.77 37.61 6.87
CA ALA A 2 -8.40 36.42 6.11
C ALA A 2 -6.91 36.12 6.33
N PRO A 3 -6.45 34.89 6.05
CA PRO A 3 -5.13 34.72 5.48
C PRO A 3 -5.24 34.02 4.12
N SER A 4 -5.26 34.85 3.08
CA SER A 4 -4.92 34.55 1.69
C SER A 4 -3.41 34.42 1.57
N MET A 5 -2.84 33.22 1.50
CA MET A 5 -1.40 33.10 1.18
C MET A 5 -0.93 31.75 0.62
N ILE A 6 -1.79 30.97 -0.04
CA ILE A 6 -1.33 29.80 -0.83
C ILE A 6 -2.15 29.73 -2.12
N LEU A 7 -1.93 30.69 -3.01
CA LEU A 7 -2.35 30.57 -4.42
C LEU A 7 -1.38 31.27 -5.40
N MET A 8 -0.46 32.10 -4.90
CA MET A 8 0.43 32.91 -5.74
C MET A 8 1.65 32.17 -6.33
N SER A 9 1.89 30.89 -5.99
CA SER A 9 3.10 30.18 -6.45
C SER A 9 2.91 29.26 -7.64
N THR A 10 1.67 28.99 -8.06
CA THR A 10 1.42 28.21 -9.29
C THR A 10 1.26 29.09 -10.52
N GLU A 11 0.76 30.32 -10.37
CA GLU A 11 0.45 31.21 -11.50
C GLU A 11 1.70 31.87 -12.13
N HIS A 12 2.81 32.02 -11.38
CA HIS A 12 4.04 32.62 -11.90
C HIS A 12 4.84 31.70 -12.84
N ALA A 13 4.60 30.40 -12.85
CA ALA A 13 5.28 29.47 -13.76
C ALA A 13 4.60 29.41 -15.14
N ASP A 14 3.30 29.70 -15.22
CA ASP A 14 2.53 29.64 -16.47
C ASP A 14 2.69 30.90 -17.32
N GLN A 15 3.08 32.03 -16.73
CA GLN A 15 3.14 33.32 -17.42
C GLN A 15 4.43 33.53 -18.24
N VAL A 16 5.50 32.76 -17.97
CA VAL A 16 6.74 32.77 -18.78
C VAL A 16 6.58 31.95 -20.07
N LEU A 17 5.45 31.25 -20.25
CA LEU A 17 5.29 30.27 -21.33
C LEU A 17 4.35 30.68 -22.49
N GLN A 18 3.92 31.93 -22.62
CA GLN A 18 2.92 32.32 -23.65
C GLN A 18 3.47 32.88 -25.00
N GLY A 19 4.68 32.49 -25.43
CA GLY A 19 5.33 33.10 -26.62
C GLY A 19 6.03 32.20 -27.62
N SER A 20 5.76 30.88 -27.71
CA SER A 20 6.39 30.07 -28.78
C SER A 20 5.54 28.88 -29.23
N SER A 21 5.24 28.86 -30.53
CA SER A 21 4.47 27.82 -31.24
C SER A 21 5.10 26.41 -31.17
N ALA A 22 6.37 26.30 -30.76
CA ALA A 22 7.12 25.04 -30.65
C ALA A 22 6.94 24.30 -29.31
N LYS A 23 6.28 24.91 -28.32
CA LYS A 23 6.12 24.36 -26.96
C LYS A 23 5.31 23.05 -26.89
N PRO A 24 4.18 22.85 -27.59
CA PRO A 24 3.42 21.61 -27.45
C PRO A 24 4.23 20.40 -27.96
N VAL A 25 5.03 20.57 -29.00
CA VAL A 25 5.78 19.48 -29.64
C VAL A 25 6.95 19.02 -28.77
N ILE A 26 7.69 19.96 -28.18
CA ILE A 26 8.83 19.66 -27.31
C ILE A 26 8.33 19.04 -25.99
N TRP A 27 7.26 19.56 -25.40
CA TRP A 27 6.66 18.98 -24.20
C TRP A 27 6.13 17.57 -24.43
N LEU A 28 5.45 17.32 -25.55
CA LEU A 28 5.01 15.98 -25.93
C LEU A 28 6.19 15.01 -26.06
N GLN A 29 7.29 15.44 -26.68
CA GLN A 29 8.49 14.61 -26.83
C GLN A 29 9.14 14.25 -25.48
N VAL A 30 9.20 15.21 -24.56
CA VAL A 30 9.72 14.99 -23.20
C VAL A 30 8.84 14.00 -22.43
N CYS A 31 7.51 14.15 -22.49
CA CYS A 31 6.57 13.22 -21.84
C CYS A 31 6.71 11.80 -22.38
N VAL A 32 6.83 11.63 -23.71
CA VAL A 32 7.02 10.32 -24.36
C VAL A 32 8.35 9.69 -23.95
N LEU A 33 9.42 10.47 -23.88
CA LEU A 33 10.72 9.97 -23.44
C LEU A 33 10.66 9.45 -22.00
N ILE A 34 10.04 10.21 -21.09
CA ILE A 34 9.90 9.81 -19.69
C ILE A 34 9.09 8.52 -19.59
N GLN A 35 7.96 8.42 -20.30
CA GLN A 35 7.13 7.21 -20.28
C GLN A 35 7.91 6.00 -20.80
N ASN A 36 8.61 6.14 -21.93
CA ASN A 36 9.45 5.09 -22.48
C ASN A 36 10.58 4.68 -21.52
N CYS A 37 11.20 5.63 -20.82
CA CYS A 37 12.20 5.32 -19.79
C CYS A 37 11.58 4.56 -18.61
N VAL A 38 10.38 4.95 -18.16
CA VAL A 38 9.67 4.25 -17.09
C VAL A 38 9.33 2.81 -17.52
N ASP A 39 8.79 2.63 -18.73
CA ASP A 39 8.38 1.31 -19.22
C ASP A 39 9.58 0.38 -19.48
N ASN A 40 10.74 0.92 -19.87
CA ASN A 40 11.97 0.14 -20.07
C ASN A 40 12.70 -0.19 -18.77
N VAL A 41 12.66 0.69 -17.77
CA VAL A 41 13.43 0.52 -16.51
C VAL A 41 12.59 -0.16 -15.43
N THR A 42 11.27 0.06 -15.41
CA THR A 42 10.39 -0.54 -14.43
C THR A 42 9.79 -1.84 -14.97
N VAL A 43 9.77 -2.87 -14.12
CA VAL A 43 9.15 -4.15 -14.46
C VAL A 43 7.75 -4.17 -13.88
N ASP A 44 6.72 -4.27 -14.73
CA ASP A 44 5.37 -4.53 -14.26
C ASP A 44 5.30 -5.92 -13.60
N LYS A 45 4.78 -5.95 -12.38
CA LYS A 45 4.64 -7.18 -11.59
C LYS A 45 3.18 -7.45 -11.37
N GLN A 46 2.62 -8.38 -12.15
CA GLN A 46 1.28 -8.88 -11.90
C GLN A 46 1.27 -9.79 -10.67
N ILE A 47 0.57 -9.36 -9.62
CA ILE A 47 0.36 -10.17 -8.41
C ILE A 47 -0.98 -10.90 -8.55
N ARG A 48 -0.93 -12.21 -8.82
CA ARG A 48 -2.13 -13.06 -8.84
C ARG A 48 -2.50 -13.48 -7.42
N VAL A 49 -3.65 -12.99 -6.93
CA VAL A 49 -4.18 -13.36 -5.62
C VAL A 49 -5.13 -14.54 -5.78
N TYR A 50 -4.74 -15.70 -5.25
CA TYR A 50 -5.58 -16.89 -5.26
C TYR A 50 -6.56 -16.90 -4.08
N PRO A 51 -7.75 -17.52 -4.23
CA PRO A 51 -8.69 -17.71 -3.12
C PRO A 51 -8.16 -18.65 -2.03
N ASN A 52 -7.02 -19.31 -2.25
CA ASN A 52 -6.29 -20.07 -1.22
C ASN A 52 -5.49 -19.12 -0.29
N GLN A 53 -6.13 -18.06 0.21
CA GLN A 53 -5.53 -17.29 1.28
C GLN A 53 -5.42 -18.20 2.50
N LYS A 54 -4.27 -18.12 3.17
CA LYS A 54 -4.07 -18.81 4.44
C LYS A 54 -5.25 -18.49 5.37
N PRO A 55 -5.92 -19.49 5.97
CA PRO A 55 -7.16 -19.27 6.69
C PRO A 55 -6.97 -18.45 7.98
N TRP A 56 -5.73 -18.36 8.49
CA TRP A 56 -5.34 -17.47 9.58
C TRP A 56 -5.01 -16.02 9.14
N MET A 57 -5.11 -15.69 7.86
CA MET A 57 -4.96 -14.31 7.36
C MET A 57 -6.25 -13.50 7.60
N SER A 58 -6.43 -13.08 8.85
CA SER A 58 -7.56 -12.24 9.28
C SER A 58 -7.39 -10.77 8.87
N LYS A 59 -8.46 -9.98 9.04
CA LYS A 59 -8.42 -8.51 8.85
C LYS A 59 -7.39 -7.85 9.77
N GLU A 60 -7.28 -8.33 11.01
CA GLU A 60 -6.33 -7.82 12.00
C GLU A 60 -4.89 -8.03 11.57
N VAL A 61 -4.53 -9.22 11.07
CA VAL A 61 -3.19 -9.49 10.54
C VAL A 61 -2.88 -8.57 9.36
N ARG A 62 -3.86 -8.27 8.49
CA ARG A 62 -3.71 -7.30 7.40
C ARG A 62 -3.49 -5.87 7.91
N THR A 63 -4.19 -5.46 8.96
CA THR A 63 -3.98 -4.15 9.61
C THR A 63 -2.57 -4.06 10.19
N LEU A 64 -2.12 -5.06 10.95
CA LEU A 64 -0.77 -5.10 11.51
C LEU A 64 0.33 -5.06 10.43
N LEU A 65 0.08 -5.69 9.27
CA LEU A 65 0.98 -5.59 8.11
C LEU A 65 1.04 -4.17 7.55
N LYS A 66 -0.10 -3.47 7.46
CA LYS A 66 -0.15 -2.07 7.04
C LYS A 66 0.59 -1.18 8.03
N ASP A 67 0.35 -1.34 9.33
CA ASP A 67 0.99 -0.54 10.38
C ASP A 67 2.52 -0.71 10.36
N ARG A 68 3.00 -1.95 10.20
CA ARG A 68 4.44 -2.23 10.03
C ARG A 68 5.00 -1.54 8.78
N ASN A 69 4.29 -1.59 7.65
CA ASN A 69 4.74 -0.93 6.42
C ASN A 69 4.75 0.60 6.55
N THR A 70 3.77 1.17 7.24
CA THR A 70 3.73 2.61 7.55
C THR A 70 4.91 3.00 8.45
N ALA A 71 5.16 2.24 9.52
CA ALA A 71 6.31 2.47 10.39
C ALA A 71 7.64 2.34 9.64
N PHE A 72 7.76 1.37 8.72
CA PHE A 72 8.94 1.24 7.87
C PHE A 72 9.17 2.47 6.99
N ARG A 73 8.11 3.01 6.37
CA ARG A 73 8.20 4.22 5.53
C ARG A 73 8.51 5.48 6.33
N SER A 74 8.13 5.53 7.62
CA SER A 74 8.41 6.67 8.49
C SER A 74 9.89 6.76 8.92
N GLY A 75 10.67 5.69 8.79
CA GLY A 75 12.07 5.66 9.20
C GLY A 75 12.32 5.52 10.71
N ASP A 76 11.29 5.60 11.55
CA ASP A 76 11.42 5.43 13.00
C ASP A 76 11.69 3.96 13.38
N ARG A 77 12.87 3.72 13.94
CA ARG A 77 13.34 2.39 14.34
C ARG A 77 12.56 1.81 15.52
N ALA A 78 12.16 2.63 16.49
CA ALA A 78 11.46 2.21 17.69
C ALA A 78 10.01 1.82 17.35
N LEU A 79 9.32 2.67 16.60
CA LEU A 79 7.98 2.38 16.08
C LEU A 79 7.97 1.14 15.19
N TYR A 80 8.98 1.00 14.32
CA TYR A 80 9.12 -0.20 13.49
C TYR A 80 9.31 -1.47 14.32
N SER A 81 10.14 -1.41 15.36
CA SER A 81 10.39 -2.55 16.27
C SER A 81 9.10 -2.98 16.98
N ALA A 82 8.35 -2.02 17.51
CA ALA A 82 7.07 -2.26 18.18
C ALA A 82 6.04 -2.85 17.21
N ALA A 83 5.86 -2.25 16.02
CA ALA A 83 4.94 -2.74 15.00
C ALA A 83 5.30 -4.17 14.54
N ARG A 84 6.60 -4.49 14.44
CA ARG A 84 7.08 -5.84 14.11
C ARG A 84 6.77 -6.85 15.22
N ALA A 85 6.94 -6.47 16.49
CA ALA A 85 6.61 -7.32 17.63
C ALA A 85 5.10 -7.60 17.70
N ASN A 86 4.28 -6.57 17.48
CA ASN A 86 2.82 -6.68 17.43
C ASN A 86 2.36 -7.58 16.28
N LEU A 87 2.94 -7.43 15.09
CA LEU A 87 2.66 -8.33 13.96
C LEU A 87 2.99 -9.80 14.28
N LYS A 88 4.13 -10.07 14.92
CA LYS A 88 4.51 -11.44 15.32
C LYS A 88 3.52 -12.02 16.34
N ARG A 89 3.00 -11.19 17.24
CA ARG A 89 1.96 -11.60 18.20
C ARG A 89 0.64 -11.89 17.50
N GLY A 90 0.12 -10.96 16.71
CA GLY A 90 -1.15 -11.14 15.99
C GLY A 90 -1.15 -12.34 15.04
N ILE A 91 -0.03 -12.66 14.39
CA ILE A 91 0.07 -13.89 13.57
C ILE A 91 -0.02 -15.15 14.43
N ARG A 92 0.62 -15.18 15.60
CA ARG A 92 0.53 -16.33 16.52
C ARG A 92 -0.91 -16.50 17.02
N ASP A 93 -1.54 -15.41 17.41
CA ASP A 93 -2.91 -15.43 17.94
C ASP A 93 -3.91 -15.86 16.86
N ALA A 94 -3.78 -15.34 15.63
CA ALA A 94 -4.63 -15.74 14.51
C ALA A 94 -4.46 -17.22 14.14
N LYS A 95 -3.23 -17.75 14.18
CA LYS A 95 -2.97 -19.18 13.97
C LYS A 95 -3.56 -20.03 15.10
N ALA A 96 -3.44 -19.59 16.35
CA ALA A 96 -4.01 -20.29 17.50
C ALA A 96 -5.54 -20.31 17.47
N ALA A 97 -6.17 -19.18 17.11
CA ALA A 97 -7.62 -19.08 16.94
C ALA A 97 -8.13 -20.01 15.84
N TYR A 98 -7.45 -20.05 14.68
CA TYR A 98 -7.79 -20.98 13.61
C TYR A 98 -7.62 -22.44 14.05
N LYS A 99 -6.51 -22.76 14.73
CA LYS A 99 -6.27 -24.11 15.27
C LYS A 99 -7.41 -24.56 16.20
N ARG A 100 -7.81 -23.72 17.16
CA ARG A 100 -8.94 -24.00 18.06
C ARG A 100 -10.23 -24.25 17.30
N LYS A 101 -10.56 -23.37 16.35
CA LYS A 101 -11.75 -23.54 15.49
C LYS A 101 -11.73 -24.90 14.78
N THR A 102 -10.59 -25.28 14.21
CA THR A 102 -10.42 -26.58 13.56
C THR A 102 -10.61 -27.74 14.54
N GLU A 103 -9.99 -27.69 15.72
CA GLU A 103 -10.14 -28.71 16.77
C GLU A 103 -11.58 -28.82 17.27
N ASP A 104 -12.27 -27.70 17.47
CA ASP A 104 -13.67 -27.64 17.91
C ASP A 104 -14.61 -28.40 16.95
N HIS A 105 -14.35 -28.29 15.64
CA HIS A 105 -15.10 -29.03 14.60
C HIS A 105 -14.92 -30.55 14.69
N PHE A 106 -13.78 -31.03 15.19
CA PHE A 106 -13.53 -32.47 15.36
C PHE A 106 -14.02 -32.99 16.72
N THR A 107 -13.99 -32.17 17.77
CA THR A 107 -14.46 -32.57 19.10
C THR A 107 -15.98 -32.57 19.23
N ASN A 108 -16.68 -31.73 18.47
CA ASN A 108 -18.13 -31.66 18.51
C ASN A 108 -18.71 -32.53 17.39
N ASN A 109 -19.08 -33.77 17.72
CA ASN A 109 -19.67 -34.77 16.81
C ASN A 109 -21.15 -34.47 16.50
N ASP A 110 -21.45 -33.23 16.08
CA ASP A 110 -22.77 -32.86 15.56
C ASP A 110 -22.70 -32.68 14.04
N PRO A 111 -23.18 -33.66 13.25
CA PRO A 111 -23.13 -33.61 11.79
C PRO A 111 -24.06 -32.57 11.16
N ARG A 112 -24.87 -31.82 11.95
CA ARG A 112 -25.82 -30.81 11.41
C ARG A 112 -25.26 -29.39 11.35
N ARG A 113 -24.00 -29.17 11.74
CA ARG A 113 -23.35 -27.84 11.78
C ARG A 113 -22.32 -27.60 10.65
N VAL A 114 -22.33 -28.42 9.60
CA VAL A 114 -21.49 -28.28 8.40
C VAL A 114 -22.10 -27.31 7.39
#